data_AF-A0A061LUY7-F1
#
_entry.id   AF-A0A061LUY7-F1
#
_cell.length_a   1.000
_cell.length_b   1.000
_cell.length_c   1.000
_cell.angle_alpha   90.00
_cell.angle_beta   90.00
_cell.angle_gamma   90.00
#
_symmetry.space_group_name_H-M   'P 1'
#
loop_
_entity.id
_entity.type
_entity.pdbx_description
1 polymer ?
#
loop_
_entity_poly.entity_id
_entity_poly.type
_entity_poly.pdbx_seq_one_letter_code
_entity_poly.pdbx_strand_id
1 'polypeptide(L)'
;MEFGLFGYHGASTSSIAARADVPQPHVYANFETKQQLFLACFERLGEQLTAYPSERPSESLLRFLYQSVASSAAPGLQRSMRGPLLELSASLGESRFDSLLAAGARALLEVQPDPRPGARA
;
A
#
# COMPACT_ATOMS: atom_id res chain seq x y z
N MET A 1 -0.21 4.04 -7.04
CA MET A 1 0.75 4.20 -5.91
C MET A 1 1.85 3.14 -6.05
N GLU A 2 3.13 3.49 -5.80
CA GLU A 2 4.26 2.54 -5.92
C GLU A 2 4.10 1.29 -5.04
N PHE A 3 3.78 1.44 -3.76
CA PHE A 3 3.57 0.31 -2.85
C PHE A 3 2.43 -0.60 -3.28
N GLY A 4 1.39 -0.07 -3.91
CA GLY A 4 0.31 -0.88 -4.47
C GLY A 4 0.78 -1.74 -5.65
N LEU A 5 1.77 -1.30 -6.42
CA LEU A 5 2.27 -2.06 -7.58
C LEU A 5 3.33 -3.08 -7.18
N PHE A 6 4.25 -2.72 -6.28
CA PHE A 6 5.45 -3.50 -6.01
C PHE A 6 5.55 -4.05 -4.58
N GLY A 7 4.54 -3.78 -3.74
CA GLY A 7 4.57 -4.13 -2.33
C GLY A 7 5.64 -3.37 -1.54
N TYR A 8 5.79 -3.69 -0.26
CA TYR A 8 6.75 -3.01 0.60
C TYR A 8 8.20 -3.21 0.14
N HIS A 9 8.58 -4.46 -0.17
CA HIS A 9 9.95 -4.79 -0.53
C HIS A 9 10.34 -4.32 -1.93
N GLY A 10 9.44 -4.43 -2.91
CA GLY A 10 9.71 -4.03 -4.29
C GLY A 10 9.68 -2.52 -4.52
N ALA A 11 8.97 -1.76 -3.68
CA ALA A 11 8.93 -0.30 -3.77
C ALA A 11 10.23 0.36 -3.28
N SER A 12 10.57 1.49 -3.89
CA SER A 12 11.70 2.34 -3.49
C SER A 12 11.24 3.77 -3.20
N THR A 13 11.91 4.44 -2.26
CA THR A 13 11.62 5.85 -1.93
C THR A 13 11.98 6.80 -3.07
N SER A 14 12.96 6.45 -3.91
CA SER A 14 13.30 7.20 -5.13
C SER A 14 12.20 7.10 -6.18
N SER A 15 11.65 5.90 -6.43
CA SER A 15 10.48 5.74 -7.31
C SER A 15 9.26 6.48 -6.78
N ILE A 16 9.02 6.42 -5.47
CA ILE A 16 7.90 7.15 -4.84
C ILE A 16 8.06 8.66 -5.04
N ALA A 17 9.25 9.20 -4.77
CA ALA A 17 9.54 10.62 -4.95
C ALA A 17 9.35 11.05 -6.41
N ALA A 18 9.89 10.28 -7.36
CA ALA A 18 9.72 10.53 -8.78
C ALA A 18 8.24 10.53 -9.21
N ARG A 19 7.45 9.58 -8.72
CA ARG A 19 6.01 9.50 -9.01
C ARG A 19 5.19 10.63 -8.37
N ALA A 20 5.67 11.18 -7.27
CA ALA A 20 5.05 12.30 -6.58
C ALA A 20 5.55 13.67 -7.07
N ASP A 21 6.45 13.69 -8.07
CA ASP A 21 7.11 14.89 -8.59
C ASP A 21 7.78 15.74 -7.50
N VAL A 22 8.47 15.07 -6.57
CA VAL A 22 9.24 15.71 -5.49
C VAL A 22 10.67 15.18 -5.43
N PRO A 23 11.64 16.00 -5.00
CA PRO A 23 12.97 15.51 -4.68
C PRO A 23 12.93 14.42 -3.60
N GLN A 24 13.69 13.34 -3.78
CA GLN A 24 13.77 12.26 -2.78
C GLN A 24 14.14 12.75 -1.36
N PRO A 25 15.00 13.76 -1.17
CA PRO A 25 15.24 14.31 0.17
C PRO A 25 13.98 14.82 0.88
N HIS A 26 12.96 15.29 0.16
CA HIS A 26 11.69 15.72 0.77
C HIS A 26 10.91 14.55 1.37
N VAL A 27 11.05 13.34 0.82
CA VAL A 27 10.47 12.13 1.42
C VAL A 27 11.11 11.86 2.77
N TYR A 28 12.45 11.92 2.84
CA TYR A 28 13.19 11.69 4.08
C TYR A 28 13.05 12.79 5.12
N ALA A 29 12.73 14.02 4.70
CA ALA A 29 12.40 15.10 5.62
C ALA A 29 11.10 14.83 6.41
N ASN A 30 10.17 14.04 5.85
CA ASN A 30 8.90 13.72 6.48
C ASN A 30 8.87 12.31 7.09
N PHE A 31 9.65 11.38 6.54
CA PHE A 31 9.67 9.98 6.95
C PHE A 31 11.12 9.48 7.00
N GLU A 32 11.64 9.25 8.20
CA GLU A 32 13.01 8.80 8.42
C GLU A 32 13.28 7.44 7.75
N THR A 33 12.24 6.60 7.64
CA THR A 33 12.33 5.27 7.04
C THR A 33 11.22 4.98 6.03
N LYS A 34 11.49 4.07 5.08
CA LYS A 34 10.47 3.53 4.17
C LYS A 34 9.31 2.87 4.93
N GLN A 35 9.60 2.27 6.09
CA GLN A 35 8.59 1.67 6.97
C GLN A 35 7.63 2.72 7.50
N GLN A 36 8.13 3.84 8.03
CA GLN A 36 7.28 4.94 8.49
C GLN A 36 6.38 5.48 7.37
N LEU A 37 6.93 5.69 6.18
CA LEU A 37 6.15 6.12 5.02
C LEU A 37 5.05 5.10 4.65
N PHE A 38 5.37 3.81 4.68
CA PHE A 38 4.42 2.73 4.41
C PHE A 38 3.27 2.73 5.41
N LEU A 39 3.58 2.86 6.71
CA LEU A 39 2.59 2.89 7.78
C LEU A 39 1.71 4.15 7.68
N ALA A 40 2.28 5.32 7.42
CA ALA A 40 1.50 6.55 7.21
C ALA A 40 0.55 6.45 5.99
N CYS A 41 0.99 5.78 4.93
CA CYS A 41 0.12 5.48 3.79
C CYS A 41 -1.02 4.52 4.18
N PHE A 42 -0.75 3.52 5.03
CA PHE A 42 -1.76 2.59 5.52
C PHE A 42 -2.79 3.25 6.43
N GLU A 43 -2.35 4.13 7.33
CA GLU A 43 -3.24 4.95 8.17
C GLU A 43 -4.21 5.76 7.31
N ARG A 44 -3.69 6.49 6.31
CA ARG A 44 -4.50 7.25 5.35
C ARG A 44 -5.46 6.37 4.53
N LEU A 45 -5.05 5.15 4.20
CA LEU A 45 -5.92 4.18 3.55
C LEU A 45 -7.09 3.78 4.46
N GLY A 46 -6.82 3.53 5.74
CA GLY A 46 -7.86 3.17 6.72
C GLY A 46 -8.87 4.29 6.90
N GLU A 47 -8.41 5.53 7.03
CA GLU A 47 -9.27 6.73 7.08
C GLU A 47 -10.19 6.81 5.86
N GLN A 48 -9.67 6.62 4.65
CA GLN A 48 -10.48 6.70 3.42
C GLN A 48 -11.54 5.59 3.35
N LEU A 49 -11.18 4.35 3.67
CA LEU A 49 -12.11 3.22 3.58
C LEU A 49 -13.23 3.27 4.63
N THR A 50 -12.96 3.88 5.78
CA THR A 50 -13.91 4.03 6.89
C THR A 50 -14.78 5.27 6.74
N ALA A 51 -14.23 6.40 6.30
CA ALA A 51 -14.98 7.65 6.11
C ALA A 51 -16.03 7.56 4.98
N TYR A 52 -15.75 6.78 3.93
CA TYR A 52 -16.61 6.69 2.74
C TYR A 52 -17.01 5.22 2.45
N PRO A 53 -17.87 4.61 3.29
CA PRO A 53 -18.11 3.17 3.24
C PRO A 53 -18.79 2.68 1.95
N SER A 54 -19.62 3.53 1.34
CA SER A 54 -20.39 3.22 0.12
C SER A 54 -19.64 3.55 -1.17
N GLU A 55 -18.51 4.28 -1.07
CA GLU A 55 -17.75 4.67 -2.25
C GLU A 55 -16.86 3.53 -2.73
N ARG A 56 -16.80 3.34 -4.05
CA ARG A 56 -15.91 2.35 -4.65
C ARG A 56 -14.48 2.89 -4.60
N PRO A 57 -13.54 2.25 -3.87
CA PRO A 57 -12.18 2.76 -3.77
C PRO A 57 -11.45 2.60 -5.10
N SER A 58 -10.48 3.49 -5.35
CA SER A 58 -9.62 3.41 -6.53
C SER A 58 -8.82 2.10 -6.56
N GLU A 59 -8.53 1.59 -7.75
CA GLU A 59 -7.70 0.38 -7.91
C GLU A 59 -6.32 0.53 -7.27
N SER A 60 -5.71 1.73 -7.34
CA SER A 60 -4.42 1.98 -6.67
C SER A 60 -4.49 1.74 -5.16
N LEU A 61 -5.60 2.12 -4.53
CA LEU A 61 -5.82 1.91 -3.10
C LEU A 61 -6.11 0.44 -2.79
N LEU A 62 -6.93 -0.22 -3.62
CA LEU A 62 -7.23 -1.65 -3.47
C LEU A 62 -5.97 -2.52 -3.60
N ARG A 63 -5.11 -2.23 -4.58
CA ARG A 63 -3.82 -2.91 -4.73
C ARG A 63 -2.94 -2.68 -3.49
N PHE A 64 -2.92 -1.46 -2.95
CA PHE A 64 -2.15 -1.15 -1.75
C PHE A 64 -2.67 -1.87 -0.50
N LEU A 65 -3.99 -1.99 -0.32
CA LEU A 65 -4.58 -2.81 0.75
C LEU A 65 -4.10 -4.27 0.64
N TYR A 66 -4.23 -4.86 -0.55
CA TYR A 66 -3.80 -6.24 -0.79
C TYR A 66 -2.30 -6.41 -0.49
N GLN A 67 -1.46 -5.51 -1.00
CA GLN A 67 -0.02 -5.54 -0.76
C GLN A 67 0.34 -5.33 0.72
N SER A 68 -0.49 -4.60 1.48
CA SER A 68 -0.32 -4.43 2.92
C SER A 68 -0.57 -5.72 3.69
N VAL A 69 -1.61 -6.47 3.31
CA VAL A 69 -1.85 -7.82 3.84
C VAL A 69 -0.72 -8.76 3.45
N ALA A 70 -0.32 -8.80 2.17
CA ALA A 70 0.77 -9.67 1.71
C ALA A 70 2.10 -9.36 2.42
N SER A 71 2.41 -8.08 2.62
CA SER A 71 3.64 -7.64 3.30
C SER A 71 3.62 -7.91 4.81
N SER A 72 2.44 -8.12 5.42
CA SER A 72 2.32 -8.44 6.85
C SER A 72 2.89 -9.82 7.22
N ALA A 73 3.09 -10.71 6.25
CA ALA A 73 3.77 -11.97 6.47
C ALA A 73 5.30 -11.82 6.52
N ALA A 74 5.85 -10.68 6.12
CA ALA A 74 7.29 -10.44 6.10
C ALA A 74 7.82 -10.12 7.52
N PRO A 75 8.96 -10.70 7.96
CA PRO A 75 9.48 -10.53 9.32
C PRO A 75 9.66 -9.07 9.77
N GLY A 76 10.02 -8.17 8.85
CA GLY A 76 10.25 -6.75 9.15
C GLY A 76 8.98 -5.91 9.32
N LEU A 77 7.83 -6.38 8.84
CA LEU A 77 6.55 -5.65 8.90
C LEU A 77 5.49 -6.33 9.74
N GLN A 78 5.61 -7.64 9.99
CA GLN A 78 4.60 -8.42 10.69
C GLN A 78 4.12 -7.79 11.99
N ARG A 79 5.06 -7.40 12.87
CA ARG A 79 4.72 -6.81 14.18
C ARG A 79 4.00 -5.46 14.03
N SER A 80 4.44 -4.62 13.10
CA SER A 80 3.87 -3.28 12.90
C SER A 80 2.55 -3.29 12.14
N MET A 81 2.30 -4.29 11.29
CA MET A 81 1.10 -4.37 10.46
C MET A 81 -0.04 -5.16 11.09
N ARG A 82 0.26 -6.13 11.96
CA ARG A 82 -0.75 -7.04 12.52
C ARG A 82 -1.87 -6.29 13.26
N GLY A 83 -1.53 -5.35 14.14
CA GLY A 83 -2.52 -4.54 14.88
C GLY A 83 -3.39 -3.72 13.94
N PRO A 84 -2.81 -2.83 13.12
CA PRO A 84 -3.56 -1.98 12.20
C PRO A 84 -4.44 -2.75 11.21
N LEU A 85 -4.01 -3.92 10.72
CA LEU A 85 -4.83 -4.77 9.84
C LEU A 85 -6.04 -5.37 10.55
N LEU A 86 -5.87 -5.82 11.80
CA LEU A 86 -6.97 -6.35 12.60
C LEU A 86 -7.99 -5.25 12.94
N GLU A 87 -7.51 -4.06 13.29
CA GLU A 87 -8.36 -2.89 13.56
C GLU A 87 -9.13 -2.46 12.31
N LEU A 88 -8.46 -2.41 11.15
CA LEU A 88 -9.11 -2.08 9.88
C LEU A 88 -10.17 -3.13 9.51
N SER A 89 -9.84 -4.43 9.61
CA SER A 89 -10.80 -5.51 9.35
C SER A 89 -12.03 -5.40 10.27
N ALA A 90 -11.83 -5.17 11.57
CA ALA A 90 -12.91 -5.01 12.54
C ALA A 90 -13.80 -3.80 12.23
N SER A 91 -13.21 -2.67 11.83
CA SER A 91 -13.98 -1.45 11.50
C SER A 91 -14.78 -1.56 10.20
N LEU A 92 -14.26 -2.28 9.20
CA LEU A 92 -14.94 -2.48 7.91
C LEU A 92 -15.95 -3.64 7.94
N GLY A 93 -15.74 -4.60 8.82
CA GLY A 93 -16.41 -5.90 8.83
C GLY A 93 -15.77 -6.88 7.84
N GLU A 94 -15.72 -8.16 8.24
CA GLU A 94 -15.01 -9.23 7.50
C GLU A 94 -15.42 -9.33 6.03
N SER A 95 -16.73 -9.36 5.75
CA SER A 95 -17.25 -9.49 4.37
C SER A 95 -16.80 -8.33 3.45
N ARG A 96 -16.79 -7.11 3.97
CA ARG A 96 -16.34 -5.94 3.20
C ARG A 96 -14.82 -5.98 3.03
N PHE A 97 -14.08 -6.30 4.08
CA PHE A 97 -12.63 -6.42 4.03
C PHE A 97 -12.18 -7.47 2.99
N ASP A 98 -12.79 -8.65 3.02
CA ASP A 98 -12.51 -9.74 2.07
C ASP A 98 -12.84 -9.35 0.63
N SER A 99 -13.98 -8.68 0.42
CA SER A 99 -14.38 -8.17 -0.91
C SER A 99 -13.36 -7.17 -1.45
N LEU A 100 -12.88 -6.25 -0.62
CA LEU A 100 -11.85 -5.27 -1.00
C LEU A 100 -10.50 -5.94 -1.28
N LEU A 101 -10.12 -6.96 -0.51
CA LEU A 101 -8.91 -7.74 -0.76
C LEU A 101 -8.98 -8.51 -2.08
N ALA A 102 -10.11 -9.16 -2.37
CA ALA A 102 -10.32 -9.86 -3.63
C ALA A 102 -10.27 -8.89 -4.82
N ALA A 103 -10.86 -7.70 -4.68
CA ALA A 103 -10.78 -6.66 -5.70
C ALA A 103 -9.34 -6.14 -5.89
N GLY A 104 -8.56 -5.98 -4.82
CA GLY A 104 -7.15 -5.61 -4.88
C GLY A 104 -6.28 -6.66 -5.58
N ALA A 105 -6.52 -7.94 -5.31
CA ALA A 105 -5.84 -9.05 -5.99
C ALA A 105 -6.13 -9.04 -7.51
N ARG A 106 -7.38 -8.86 -7.91
CA ARG A 106 -7.76 -8.76 -9.34
C ARG A 106 -7.10 -7.56 -10.01
N ALA A 107 -7.17 -6.39 -9.36
CA ALA A 107 -6.55 -5.18 -9.88
C ALA A 107 -5.03 -5.32 -10.08
N LEU A 108 -4.34 -6.15 -9.28
CA LEU A 108 -2.93 -6.48 -9.49
C LEU A 108 -2.69 -7.36 -10.71
N LEU A 109 -3.56 -8.35 -10.96
CA LEU A 109 -3.44 -9.25 -12.11
C LEU A 109 -3.70 -8.53 -13.45
N GLU A 110 -4.54 -7.50 -13.44
CA GLU A 110 -4.91 -6.72 -14.62
C GLU A 110 -3.83 -5.71 -15.04
N VAL A 111 -2.90 -5.36 -14.13
CA VAL A 111 -1.79 -4.48 -14.44
C VAL A 111 -0.59 -5.32 -14.87
N GLN A 112 -0.13 -5.12 -16.11
CA GLN A 112 1.25 -5.46 -16.46
C GLN A 112 2.16 -4.40 -15.81
N PRO A 113 2.99 -4.75 -14.82
CA PRO A 113 3.97 -3.80 -14.31
C PRO A 113 4.96 -3.48 -15.44
N ASP A 114 5.06 -2.21 -15.82
CA ASP A 114 6.08 -1.72 -16.74
C ASP A 114 7.47 -2.16 -16.22
N PRO A 115 8.36 -2.75 -17.05
CA PRO A 115 9.72 -3.06 -16.64
C PRO A 115 10.38 -1.85 -15.97
N ARG A 116 10.97 -2.08 -14.79
CA ARG A 116 11.56 -1.02 -13.96
C ARG A 116 12.55 -0.18 -14.79
N PRO A 117 12.45 1.16 -14.78
CA PRO A 117 13.49 2.01 -15.35
C PRO A 117 14.78 1.76 -14.56
N GLY A 118 15.74 1.05 -15.18
CA GLY A 118 17.01 0.66 -14.56
C GLY A 118 17.34 -0.84 -14.57
N ALA A 119 16.43 -1.72 -14.99
CA ALA A 119 16.75 -3.12 -15.27
C ALA A 119 17.39 -3.25 -16.67
N ARG A 120 18.60 -2.71 -16.86
CA ARG A 120 19.45 -3.08 -17.99
C ARG A 120 20.27 -4.32 -17.62
N ALA A 121 20.30 -5.27 -18.55
CA ALA A 121 21.17 -6.44 -18.57
C ALA A 121 22.65 -6.05 -18.54
#